data_AF-A0A0U5L952-F1
#
_entry.id   AF-A0A0U5L952-F1
#
_cell.length_a   1.000
_cell.length_b   1.000
_cell.length_c   1.000
_cell.angle_alpha   90.00
_cell.angle_beta   90.00
_cell.angle_gamma   90.00
#
_symmetry.space_group_name_H-M   'P 1'
#
loop_
_entity.id
_entity.type
_entity.pdbx_description
1 polymer ?
#
loop_
_entity_poly.entity_id
_entity_poly.type
_entity_poly.pdbx_seq_one_letter_code
_entity_poly.pdbx_strand_id
1 'polypeptide(L)'
;MSRSFLKGSKKWFKGYWTDEHYLDKYSGAQRNANNDYVAVKADEEQLIAVIVDAAERGGNAQRFAEHWSTLLLTTYTQPTRLPLNILLRELHKTLVPEFLHERASYSLVDIDLRNNSGEIIYVGDCLLAVVTGSQTYRVSRPHVINHTFTSLGDSYAHILTRVLKANRFMPPERIGFTWQQGDKLLLSTDGYWQWQADGQTQCSDDASALHIIPDGSGCHFTAETEDTNFRVYI
;
A
#
# COMPACT_ATOMS: atom_id res chain seq x y z
N MET A 1 50.19 6.73 17.15
CA MET A 1 49.00 7.26 16.45
C MET A 1 47.90 6.22 16.56
N SER A 2 47.00 6.43 17.52
CA SER A 2 45.80 5.62 17.76
C SER A 2 44.71 6.09 16.80
N ARG A 3 44.10 5.17 16.04
CA ARG A 3 42.82 5.40 15.37
C ARG A 3 41.81 4.45 16.00
N SER A 4 41.06 4.98 16.95
CA SER A 4 39.84 4.40 17.49
C SER A 4 38.76 4.40 16.39
N PHE A 5 38.48 3.24 15.81
CA PHE A 5 37.21 3.01 15.15
C PHE A 5 36.16 2.78 16.24
N LEU A 6 35.29 3.76 16.42
CA LEU A 6 34.06 3.61 17.19
C LEU A 6 33.26 2.47 16.56
N LYS A 7 33.28 1.30 17.21
CA LYS A 7 32.29 0.25 17.03
C LYS A 7 30.96 0.80 17.53
N GLY A 8 30.26 1.53 16.66
CA GLY A 8 28.84 1.79 16.84
C GLY A 8 28.12 0.45 16.78
N SER A 9 27.63 -0.01 17.93
CA SER A 9 26.73 -1.13 18.04
C SER A 9 25.50 -0.86 17.17
N LYS A 10 25.42 -1.48 16.00
CA LYS A 10 24.15 -1.64 15.28
C LYS A 10 23.22 -2.42 16.22
N LYS A 11 22.32 -1.72 16.91
CA LYS A 11 21.16 -2.38 17.52
C LYS A 11 20.34 -2.89 16.36
N TRP A 12 20.38 -4.20 16.17
CA TRP A 12 19.55 -4.89 15.19
C TRP A 12 18.09 -4.73 15.61
N PHE A 13 17.25 -4.32 14.68
CA PHE A 13 15.80 -4.32 14.84
C PHE A 13 15.38 -5.76 15.19
N LYS A 14 14.67 -5.92 16.31
CA LYS A 14 13.86 -7.11 16.57
C LYS A 14 12.44 -6.78 16.08
N GLY A 15 12.28 -6.71 14.76
CA GLY A 15 10.96 -6.95 14.17
C GLY A 15 10.62 -8.40 14.50
N TYR A 16 9.75 -8.61 15.48
CA TYR A 16 9.25 -9.94 15.76
C TYR A 16 8.24 -10.29 14.68
N TRP A 17 8.63 -11.23 13.83
CA TRP A 17 7.72 -11.99 13.00
C TRP A 17 7.04 -13.00 13.91
N THR A 18 5.74 -12.89 14.06
CA THR A 18 4.96 -14.00 14.57
C THR A 18 4.36 -14.69 13.36
N ASP A 19 4.79 -15.93 13.09
CA ASP A 19 4.02 -16.91 12.30
C ASP A 19 2.76 -17.34 13.08
N GLU A 20 2.06 -16.38 13.70
CA GLU A 20 0.79 -16.64 14.36
C GLU A 20 -0.31 -16.57 13.30
N HIS A 21 -0.52 -17.76 12.73
CA HIS A 21 -1.60 -18.16 11.85
C HIS A 21 -2.94 -17.46 12.11
N TYR A 22 -3.41 -16.71 11.11
CA TYR A 22 -4.74 -16.85 10.52
C TYR A 22 -4.58 -16.66 9.00
N LEU A 23 -4.06 -17.70 8.34
CA LEU A 23 -3.95 -17.78 6.88
C LEU A 23 -5.29 -18.21 6.30
N ASP A 24 -6.23 -17.26 6.19
CA ASP A 24 -7.36 -17.44 5.29
C ASP A 24 -6.89 -17.06 3.89
N LYS A 25 -6.48 -18.09 3.13
CA LYS A 25 -6.16 -18.03 1.71
C LYS A 25 -7.31 -17.39 0.92
N TYR A 26 -7.11 -16.24 0.27
CA TYR A 26 -7.94 -15.87 -0.88
C TYR A 26 -7.20 -15.35 -2.11
N SER A 27 -6.86 -16.27 -3.01
CA SER A 27 -6.88 -16.04 -4.44
C SER A 27 -8.35 -16.14 -4.69
N GLY A 28 -8.96 -15.01 -5.02
CA GLY A 28 -10.28 -15.05 -5.56
C GLY A 28 -10.40 -16.22 -6.51
N ALA A 29 -11.40 -17.07 -6.31
CA ALA A 29 -11.56 -18.32 -7.07
C ALA A 29 -11.71 -18.10 -8.60
N GLN A 30 -11.62 -16.85 -9.06
CA GLN A 30 -11.82 -16.37 -10.41
C GLN A 30 -10.54 -15.82 -11.08
N ARG A 31 -9.42 -15.67 -10.37
CA ARG A 31 -8.18 -15.05 -10.90
C ARG A 31 -7.11 -16.08 -11.26
N ASN A 32 -6.32 -15.77 -12.30
CA ASN A 32 -5.27 -16.67 -12.78
C ASN A 32 -3.93 -16.46 -12.04
N ALA A 33 -3.72 -15.27 -11.47
CA ALA A 33 -2.55 -14.90 -10.68
C ALA A 33 -2.89 -13.73 -9.73
N ASN A 34 -2.16 -13.62 -8.62
CA ASN A 34 -2.22 -12.45 -7.75
C ASN A 34 -1.37 -11.33 -8.37
N ASN A 35 -2.01 -10.22 -8.74
CA ASN A 35 -1.34 -9.06 -9.36
C ASN A 35 -1.12 -7.90 -8.39
N ASP A 36 -1.47 -8.11 -7.13
CA ASP A 36 -1.13 -7.18 -6.07
C ASP A 36 0.36 -7.23 -5.78
N TYR A 37 0.90 -6.14 -5.25
CA TYR A 37 2.23 -6.12 -4.68
C TYR A 37 2.34 -5.12 -3.55
N VAL A 38 3.04 -5.51 -2.49
CA VAL A 38 3.31 -4.66 -1.33
C VAL A 38 4.81 -4.57 -1.09
N ALA A 39 5.31 -3.34 -0.97
CA ALA A 39 6.69 -3.04 -0.65
C ALA A 39 6.76 -2.16 0.61
N VAL A 40 7.56 -2.55 1.59
CA VAL A 40 7.68 -1.83 2.88
C VAL A 40 9.14 -1.50 3.20
N LYS A 41 9.38 -0.31 3.73
CA LYS A 41 10.64 0.14 4.33
C LYS A 41 10.32 0.77 5.68
N ALA A 42 11.05 0.41 6.73
CA ALA A 42 10.84 0.96 8.06
C ALA A 42 12.14 1.17 8.83
N ASP A 43 12.17 2.20 9.67
CA ASP A 43 13.18 2.44 10.70
C ASP A 43 12.51 2.79 12.05
N GLU A 44 13.28 3.33 13.01
CA GLU A 44 12.77 3.66 14.35
C GLU A 44 11.79 4.85 14.37
N GLU A 45 11.79 5.70 13.33
CA GLU A 45 11.03 6.94 13.28
C GLU A 45 9.99 6.93 12.16
N GLN A 46 10.26 6.20 11.08
CA GLN A 46 9.50 6.27 9.85
C GLN A 46 9.16 4.89 9.30
N LEU A 47 7.92 4.72 8.82
CA LEU A 47 7.52 3.61 7.98
C LEU A 47 6.99 4.14 6.65
N ILE A 48 7.49 3.60 5.56
CA ILE A 48 6.98 3.84 4.21
C ILE A 48 6.49 2.50 3.66
N ALA A 49 5.25 2.46 3.20
CA ALA A 49 4.68 1.30 2.55
C ALA A 49 4.04 1.69 1.22
N VAL A 50 4.12 0.80 0.25
CA VAL A 50 3.42 0.94 -1.03
C VAL A 50 2.65 -0.34 -1.27
N ILE A 51 1.35 -0.22 -1.52
CA ILE A 51 0.51 -1.29 -2.07
C ILE A 51 0.09 -0.91 -3.48
N VAL A 52 0.10 -1.88 -4.37
CA VAL A 52 -0.33 -1.75 -5.76
C VAL A 52 -1.24 -2.92 -6.07
N ASP A 53 -2.34 -2.64 -6.75
CA ASP A 53 -3.28 -3.63 -7.31
C ASP A 53 -3.30 -3.40 -8.82
N ALA A 54 -2.71 -4.33 -9.57
CA ALA A 54 -2.62 -4.23 -11.01
C ALA A 54 -3.73 -5.03 -11.71
N ALA A 55 -4.46 -4.39 -12.61
CA ALA A 55 -5.53 -5.06 -13.33
C ALA A 55 -5.00 -6.09 -14.33
N GLU A 56 -5.64 -7.26 -14.39
CA GLU A 56 -5.43 -8.33 -15.39
C GLU A 56 -5.87 -7.93 -16.81
N ARG A 57 -5.24 -6.91 -17.39
CA ARG A 57 -5.51 -6.48 -18.77
C ARG A 57 -4.28 -6.52 -19.66
N GLY A 58 -3.10 -6.30 -19.09
CA GLY A 58 -1.84 -6.47 -19.80
C GLY A 58 -1.17 -7.80 -19.46
N GLY A 59 -0.13 -8.16 -20.22
CA GLY A 59 0.59 -9.42 -20.03
C GLY A 59 1.62 -9.39 -18.89
N ASN A 60 1.79 -8.25 -18.21
CA ASN A 60 2.85 -8.02 -17.23
C ASN A 60 2.33 -7.39 -15.92
N ALA A 61 1.04 -7.55 -15.57
CA ALA A 61 0.41 -6.89 -14.42
C ALA A 61 1.19 -7.08 -13.10
N GLN A 62 1.56 -8.31 -12.73
CA GLN A 62 2.38 -8.58 -11.54
C GLN A 62 3.74 -7.87 -11.57
N ARG A 63 4.47 -7.94 -12.70
CA ARG A 63 5.76 -7.22 -12.88
C ARG A 63 5.59 -5.71 -12.79
N PHE A 64 4.47 -5.20 -13.27
CA PHE A 64 4.14 -3.78 -13.18
C PHE A 64 3.89 -3.35 -11.73
N ALA A 65 3.15 -4.15 -10.95
CA ALA A 65 2.91 -3.88 -9.54
C ALA A 65 4.22 -3.90 -8.73
N GLU A 66 5.07 -4.91 -8.94
CA GLU A 66 6.40 -4.99 -8.34
C GLU A 66 7.29 -3.79 -8.73
N HIS A 67 7.33 -3.46 -10.03
CA HIS A 67 8.17 -2.37 -10.52
C HIS A 67 7.74 -1.03 -9.92
N TRP A 68 6.45 -0.70 -9.95
CA TRP A 68 5.94 0.58 -9.48
C TRP A 68 6.12 0.74 -7.97
N SER A 69 5.77 -0.29 -7.19
CA SER A 69 5.94 -0.28 -5.73
C SER A 69 7.40 -0.12 -5.32
N THR A 70 8.31 -0.88 -5.94
CA THR A 70 9.76 -0.81 -5.67
C THR A 70 10.33 0.55 -6.07
N LEU A 71 9.95 1.06 -7.25
CA LEU A 71 10.43 2.35 -7.75
C LEU A 71 10.01 3.50 -6.82
N LEU A 72 8.75 3.50 -6.38
CA LEU A 72 8.26 4.47 -5.40
C LEU A 72 9.02 4.34 -4.09
N LEU A 73 9.08 3.14 -3.50
CA LEU A 73 9.70 2.92 -2.20
C LEU A 73 11.19 3.30 -2.16
N THR A 74 11.92 3.01 -3.24
CA THR A 74 13.37 3.27 -3.31
C THR A 74 13.72 4.72 -3.65
N THR A 75 12.85 5.44 -4.37
CA THR A 75 13.11 6.82 -4.79
C THR A 75 12.46 7.85 -3.88
N TYR A 76 11.33 7.51 -3.27
CA TYR A 76 10.64 8.38 -2.32
C TYR A 76 11.42 8.42 -0.99
N THR A 77 12.03 9.57 -0.71
CA THR A 77 12.77 9.82 0.53
C THR A 77 12.34 11.16 1.08
N GLN A 78 11.87 11.24 2.32
CA GLN A 78 11.62 12.53 2.96
C GLN A 78 12.88 13.08 3.65
N PRO A 79 13.13 14.41 3.60
CA PRO A 79 12.48 15.37 2.72
C PRO A 79 12.85 15.14 1.24
N THR A 80 11.86 15.05 0.35
CA THR A 80 12.14 14.92 -1.10
C THR A 80 12.71 16.23 -1.64
N ARG A 81 13.81 16.18 -2.40
CA ARG A 81 14.40 17.37 -3.03
C ARG A 81 13.47 18.03 -4.08
N LEU A 82 12.56 17.24 -4.65
CA LEU A 82 11.59 17.68 -5.64
C LEU A 82 10.19 17.75 -5.02
N PRO A 83 9.32 18.66 -5.50
CA PRO A 83 7.89 18.57 -5.24
C PRO A 83 7.36 17.19 -5.63
N LEU A 84 6.53 16.58 -4.77
CA LEU A 84 6.02 15.21 -4.95
C LEU A 84 5.40 14.97 -6.33
N ASN A 85 4.61 15.90 -6.83
CA ASN A 85 3.98 15.80 -8.16
C ASN A 85 5.00 15.80 -9.31
N ILE A 86 6.15 16.43 -9.14
CA ILE A 86 7.25 16.41 -10.12
C ILE A 86 7.96 15.05 -10.02
N LEU A 87 8.31 14.61 -8.81
CA LEU A 87 8.91 13.30 -8.58
C LEU A 87 8.09 12.18 -9.22
N LEU A 88 6.79 12.10 -8.89
CA LEU A 88 5.90 11.07 -9.40
C LEU A 88 5.72 11.13 -10.92
N ARG A 89 5.74 12.33 -11.49
CA ARG A 89 5.68 12.49 -12.95
C ARG A 89 6.95 11.98 -13.63
N GLU A 90 8.13 12.20 -13.05
CA GLU A 90 9.38 11.66 -13.59
C GLU A 90 9.44 10.14 -13.45
N LEU A 91 9.04 9.58 -12.30
CA LEU A 91 8.92 8.14 -12.13
C LEU A 91 7.91 7.53 -13.10
N HIS A 92 6.77 8.19 -13.31
CA HIS A 92 5.74 7.72 -14.25
C HIS A 92 6.26 7.58 -15.68
N LYS A 93 7.17 8.44 -16.13
CA LYS A 93 7.75 8.35 -17.48
C LYS A 93 8.52 7.04 -17.70
N THR A 94 9.03 6.40 -16.65
CA THR A 94 9.74 5.12 -16.78
C THR A 94 8.81 3.96 -17.07
N LEU A 95 7.49 4.13 -16.91
CA LEU A 95 6.50 3.08 -17.15
C LEU A 95 6.22 2.85 -18.63
N VAL A 96 6.32 3.89 -19.46
CA VAL A 96 5.91 3.86 -20.88
C VAL A 96 6.61 2.76 -21.71
N PRO A 97 7.95 2.56 -21.60
CA PRO A 97 8.64 1.62 -22.47
C PRO A 97 8.23 0.15 -22.28
N GLU A 98 7.82 -0.23 -21.07
CA GLU A 98 7.61 -1.64 -20.69
C GLU A 98 6.15 -1.96 -20.32
N PHE A 99 5.42 -0.99 -19.78
CA PHE A 99 4.12 -1.20 -19.15
C PHE A 99 3.00 -0.41 -19.81
N LEU A 100 3.14 -0.06 -21.10
CA LEU A 100 2.25 0.83 -21.84
C LEU A 100 0.75 0.53 -21.69
N HIS A 101 0.40 -0.76 -21.60
CA HIS A 101 -0.98 -1.26 -21.52
C HIS A 101 -1.44 -1.60 -20.09
N GLU A 102 -0.53 -1.54 -19.12
CA GLU A 102 -0.81 -1.86 -17.74
C GLU A 102 -1.52 -0.69 -17.05
N ARG A 103 -2.32 -1.06 -16.05
CA ARG A 103 -3.05 -0.12 -15.20
C ARG A 103 -3.15 -0.69 -13.79
N ALA A 104 -3.11 0.18 -12.81
CA ALA A 104 -3.17 -0.22 -11.42
C ALA A 104 -3.83 0.83 -10.53
N SER A 105 -4.38 0.37 -9.42
CA SER A 105 -4.58 1.18 -8.23
C SER A 105 -3.31 1.13 -7.38
N TYR A 106 -2.99 2.20 -6.66
CA TYR A 106 -1.89 2.19 -5.71
C TYR A 106 -2.09 3.18 -4.57
N SER A 107 -1.46 2.86 -3.44
CA SER A 107 -1.34 3.74 -2.28
C SER A 107 0.08 3.68 -1.73
N LEU A 108 0.73 4.84 -1.63
CA LEU A 108 1.96 5.04 -0.87
C LEU A 108 1.60 5.71 0.46
N VAL A 109 2.02 5.12 1.57
CA VAL A 109 1.83 5.66 2.91
C VAL A 109 3.19 5.97 3.51
N ASP A 110 3.30 7.16 4.09
CA ASP A 110 4.48 7.65 4.80
C ASP A 110 4.08 8.01 6.23
N ILE A 111 4.66 7.31 7.20
CA ILE A 111 4.21 7.23 8.58
C ILE A 111 5.32 7.71 9.49
N ASP A 112 5.05 8.76 10.25
CA ASP A 112 5.87 9.22 11.37
C ASP A 112 5.40 8.51 12.64
N LEU A 113 6.19 7.52 13.06
CA LEU A 113 5.91 6.68 14.22
C LEU A 113 6.05 7.45 15.55
N ARG A 114 6.77 8.57 15.57
CA ARG A 114 6.95 9.39 16.79
C ARG A 114 5.74 10.26 17.06
N ASN A 115 5.19 10.85 16.01
CA ASN A 115 4.12 11.84 16.12
C ASN A 115 2.72 11.23 15.94
N ASN A 116 2.64 9.91 15.70
CA ASN A 116 1.41 9.23 15.34
C ASN A 116 0.65 9.93 14.20
N SER A 117 1.41 10.32 13.18
CA SER A 117 0.91 11.07 12.03
C SER A 117 1.50 10.54 10.74
N GLY A 118 0.83 10.77 9.63
CA GLY A 118 1.34 10.34 8.35
C GLY A 118 0.57 10.93 7.19
N GLU A 119 0.91 10.46 6.01
CA GLU A 119 0.20 10.79 4.79
C GLU A 119 0.01 9.59 3.89
N ILE A 120 -1.12 9.57 3.21
CA ILE A 120 -1.40 8.66 2.12
C ILE A 120 -1.40 9.44 0.81
N ILE A 121 -0.73 8.87 -0.20
CA ILE A 121 -0.63 9.36 -1.56
C ILE A 121 -1.14 8.25 -2.47
N TYR A 122 -2.28 8.45 -3.12
CA TYR A 122 -2.98 7.33 -3.76
C TYR A 122 -3.72 7.69 -5.06
N VAL A 123 -3.90 6.65 -5.89
CA VAL A 123 -4.74 6.65 -7.08
C VAL A 123 -5.45 5.30 -7.15
N GLY A 124 -6.78 5.32 -7.14
CA GLY A 124 -7.60 4.14 -7.38
C GLY A 124 -8.35 3.81 -6.11
N ASP A 125 -8.38 2.54 -5.76
CA ASP A 125 -9.18 1.95 -4.68
C ASP A 125 -8.35 1.11 -3.68
N CYS A 126 -7.02 1.20 -3.72
CA CYS A 126 -6.21 0.80 -2.58
C CYS A 126 -6.40 1.81 -1.44
N LEU A 127 -6.84 1.38 -0.26
CA LEU A 127 -7.25 2.27 0.83
C LEU A 127 -6.38 2.11 2.07
N LEU A 128 -6.27 3.21 2.81
CA LEU A 128 -5.81 3.25 4.19
C LEU A 128 -7.00 3.44 5.13
N ALA A 129 -7.02 2.66 6.21
CA ALA A 129 -7.93 2.85 7.34
C ALA A 129 -7.19 2.84 8.68
N VAL A 130 -7.76 3.52 9.67
CA VAL A 130 -7.37 3.43 11.08
C VAL A 130 -8.37 2.53 11.78
N VAL A 131 -7.89 1.53 12.50
CA VAL A 131 -8.70 0.56 13.26
C VAL A 131 -8.54 0.86 14.75
N THR A 132 -9.63 1.28 15.38
CA THR A 132 -9.71 1.61 16.80
C THR A 132 -10.66 0.63 17.50
N GLY A 133 -10.12 -0.32 18.25
CA GLY A 133 -10.92 -1.40 18.84
C GLY A 133 -11.59 -2.25 17.75
N SER A 134 -12.93 -2.22 17.69
CA SER A 134 -13.73 -2.91 16.67
C SER A 134 -14.18 -2.00 15.52
N GLN A 135 -13.78 -0.74 15.51
CA GLN A 135 -14.22 0.25 14.52
C GLN A 135 -13.12 0.51 13.48
N THR A 136 -13.51 0.56 12.21
CA THR A 136 -12.61 0.86 11.09
C THR A 136 -12.99 2.18 10.45
N TYR A 137 -12.06 3.14 10.48
CA TYR A 137 -12.20 4.49 9.94
C TYR A 137 -11.37 4.64 8.68
N ARG A 138 -12.01 4.72 7.51
CA ARG A 138 -11.31 4.92 6.23
C ARG A 138 -10.72 6.33 6.15
N VAL A 139 -9.42 6.43 5.95
CA VAL A 139 -8.68 7.70 5.76
C VAL A 139 -8.86 8.22 4.33
N SER A 140 -8.82 7.30 3.36
CA SER A 140 -8.99 7.57 1.93
C SER A 140 -10.33 7.04 1.42
N ARG A 141 -10.82 7.63 0.33
CA ARG A 141 -12.02 7.15 -0.37
C ARG A 141 -11.62 6.56 -1.72
N PRO A 142 -12.21 5.43 -2.14
CA PRO A 142 -11.88 4.83 -3.42
C PRO A 142 -12.30 5.76 -4.55
N HIS A 143 -11.48 5.85 -5.59
CA HIS A 143 -11.77 6.62 -6.79
C HIS A 143 -12.70 5.85 -7.73
N VAL A 144 -13.89 5.47 -7.26
CA VAL A 144 -14.90 4.73 -8.02
C VAL A 144 -16.12 5.58 -8.37
N ILE A 145 -16.87 5.18 -9.39
CA ILE A 145 -17.92 6.03 -9.98
C ILE A 145 -19.13 6.22 -9.06
N ASN A 146 -19.54 5.22 -8.27
CA ASN A 146 -20.67 5.34 -7.33
C ASN A 146 -20.36 6.28 -6.15
N HIS A 147 -19.07 6.42 -5.78
CA HIS A 147 -18.64 7.45 -4.82
C HIS A 147 -18.69 8.86 -5.40
N THR A 148 -18.56 9.00 -6.73
CA THR A 148 -18.69 10.30 -7.43
C THR A 148 -20.16 10.63 -7.72
N PHE A 149 -20.95 9.62 -8.05
CA PHE A 149 -22.36 9.73 -8.41
C PHE A 149 -23.16 8.76 -7.54
N THR A 150 -23.56 9.22 -6.34
CA THR A 150 -24.25 8.39 -5.34
C THR A 150 -25.63 7.88 -5.78
N SER A 151 -26.17 8.41 -6.89
CA SER A 151 -27.38 7.89 -7.53
C SER A 151 -27.15 6.60 -8.31
N LEU A 152 -25.89 6.25 -8.60
CA LEU A 152 -25.54 4.97 -9.21
C LEU A 152 -25.48 3.90 -8.12
N GLY A 153 -26.13 2.77 -8.33
CA GLY A 153 -26.07 1.63 -7.42
C GLY A 153 -24.72 0.93 -7.42
N ASP A 154 -24.56 -0.03 -6.50
CA ASP A 154 -23.29 -0.75 -6.26
C ASP A 154 -22.83 -1.63 -7.43
N SER A 155 -23.70 -1.89 -8.42
CA SER A 155 -23.32 -2.57 -9.66
C SER A 155 -22.20 -1.86 -10.42
N TYR A 156 -21.96 -0.57 -10.14
CA TYR A 156 -20.89 0.23 -10.74
C TYR A 156 -19.67 0.42 -9.83
N ALA A 157 -19.64 -0.17 -8.64
CA ALA A 157 -18.54 0.00 -7.68
C ALA A 157 -17.16 -0.38 -8.25
N HIS A 158 -17.11 -1.31 -9.22
CA HIS A 158 -15.89 -1.74 -9.91
C HIS A 158 -15.34 -0.72 -10.94
N ILE A 159 -16.05 0.39 -11.22
CA ILE A 159 -15.62 1.36 -12.23
C ILE A 159 -14.78 2.46 -11.59
N LEU A 160 -13.46 2.36 -11.80
CA LEU A 160 -12.49 3.39 -11.40
C LEU A 160 -12.62 4.67 -12.24
N THR A 161 -12.78 5.80 -11.55
CA THR A 161 -12.69 7.18 -12.08
C THR A 161 -11.24 7.67 -12.16
N ARG A 162 -10.34 7.11 -11.33
CA ARG A 162 -8.91 7.37 -11.38
C ARG A 162 -8.13 6.06 -11.26
N VAL A 163 -7.11 5.88 -12.10
CA VAL A 163 -6.24 4.71 -12.13
C VAL A 163 -4.86 5.13 -12.65
N LEU A 164 -3.79 4.50 -12.18
CA LEU A 164 -2.46 4.65 -12.77
C LEU A 164 -2.48 4.03 -14.17
N LYS A 165 -2.07 4.78 -15.18
CA LYS A 165 -1.89 4.28 -16.56
C LYS A 165 -0.52 4.70 -17.04
N ALA A 166 0.29 3.77 -17.55
CA ALA A 166 1.64 4.12 -18.04
C ALA A 166 1.64 5.24 -19.09
N ASN A 167 0.61 5.33 -19.94
CA ASN A 167 0.52 6.32 -21.01
C ASN A 167 -0.09 7.68 -20.60
N ARG A 168 -0.62 7.83 -19.38
CA ARG A 168 -1.28 9.07 -18.94
C ARG A 168 -1.04 9.29 -17.46
N PHE A 169 -0.18 10.27 -17.16
CA PHE A 169 0.02 10.72 -15.80
C PHE A 169 -1.24 11.39 -15.26
N MET A 170 -1.61 11.04 -14.04
CA MET A 170 -2.63 11.72 -13.26
C MET A 170 -2.05 11.97 -11.87
N PRO A 171 -2.11 13.22 -11.36
CA PRO A 171 -1.67 13.50 -10.00
C PRO A 171 -2.44 12.64 -9.00
N PRO A 172 -1.76 12.02 -8.01
CA PRO A 172 -2.45 11.34 -6.93
C PRO A 172 -3.17 12.32 -6.01
N GLU A 173 -4.10 11.78 -5.24
CA GLU A 173 -4.65 12.46 -4.07
C GLU A 173 -3.68 12.29 -2.89
N ARG A 174 -3.61 13.32 -2.03
CA ARG A 174 -2.76 13.32 -0.84
C ARG A 174 -3.60 13.73 0.37
N ILE A 175 -3.61 12.87 1.38
CA ILE A 175 -4.38 13.09 2.61
C ILE A 175 -3.45 12.88 3.79
N GLY A 176 -3.37 13.89 4.67
CA GLY A 176 -2.71 13.74 5.97
C GLY A 176 -3.66 13.08 6.97
N PHE A 177 -3.12 12.26 7.85
CA PHE A 177 -3.88 11.58 8.89
C PHE A 177 -3.10 11.49 10.20
N THR A 178 -3.82 11.23 11.27
CA THR A 178 -3.27 10.94 12.59
C THR A 178 -3.99 9.74 13.17
N TRP A 179 -3.37 9.08 14.15
CA TRP A 179 -3.98 7.99 14.90
C TRP A 179 -3.65 8.13 16.39
N GLN A 180 -4.33 7.35 17.22
CA GLN A 180 -4.10 7.28 18.65
C GLN A 180 -3.25 6.06 19.02
N GLN A 181 -2.57 6.14 20.15
CA GLN A 181 -1.83 4.99 20.66
C GLN A 181 -2.78 3.80 20.90
N GLY A 182 -2.42 2.64 20.34
CA GLY A 182 -3.25 1.43 20.38
C GLY A 182 -4.11 1.22 19.13
N ASP A 183 -4.24 2.22 18.27
CA ASP A 183 -4.84 2.05 16.95
C ASP A 183 -3.94 1.19 16.06
N LYS A 184 -4.57 0.51 15.10
CA LYS A 184 -3.87 -0.18 14.01
C LYS A 184 -4.11 0.57 12.72
N LEU A 185 -3.16 0.51 11.80
CA LEU A 185 -3.33 1.02 10.44
C LEU A 185 -3.48 -0.15 9.49
N LEU A 186 -4.42 -0.04 8.57
CA LEU A 186 -4.74 -1.08 7.59
C LEU A 186 -4.63 -0.48 6.19
N LEU A 187 -3.62 -0.91 5.44
CA LEU A 187 -3.44 -0.58 4.04
C LEU A 187 -3.89 -1.78 3.20
N SER A 188 -4.81 -1.61 2.24
CA SER A 188 -5.49 -2.75 1.62
C SER A 188 -5.90 -2.50 0.17
N THR A 189 -6.01 -3.57 -0.63
CA THR A 189 -6.63 -3.57 -1.97
C THR A 189 -8.15 -3.72 -1.87
N ASP A 190 -8.85 -3.58 -3.00
CA ASP A 190 -10.31 -3.57 -3.01
C ASP A 190 -10.94 -4.92 -2.68
N GLY A 191 -10.33 -6.02 -3.13
CA GLY A 191 -10.72 -7.36 -2.72
C GLY A 191 -10.76 -7.52 -1.21
N TYR A 192 -9.83 -6.91 -0.47
CA TYR A 192 -9.78 -7.04 0.99
C TYR A 192 -10.90 -6.27 1.70
N TRP A 193 -11.08 -4.98 1.38
CA TRP A 193 -12.06 -4.17 2.10
C TRP A 193 -13.50 -4.44 1.66
N GLN A 194 -13.71 -4.96 0.45
CA GLN A 194 -15.02 -5.48 0.01
C GLN A 194 -15.33 -6.78 0.74
N TRP A 195 -14.38 -7.70 0.82
CA TRP A 195 -14.52 -8.95 1.56
C TRP A 195 -14.89 -8.72 3.03
N GLN A 196 -14.21 -7.81 3.72
CA GLN A 196 -14.55 -7.44 5.10
C GLN A 196 -15.96 -6.84 5.22
N ALA A 197 -16.40 -6.05 4.25
CA ALA A 197 -17.71 -5.41 4.27
C ALA A 197 -18.85 -6.41 4.04
N ASP A 198 -18.63 -7.39 3.16
CA ASP A 198 -19.61 -8.41 2.81
C ASP A 198 -19.74 -9.51 3.87
N GLY A 199 -18.78 -9.58 4.81
CA GLY A 199 -18.77 -10.58 5.89
C GLY A 199 -18.71 -12.02 5.39
N GLN A 200 -18.18 -12.23 4.18
CA GLN A 200 -18.11 -13.54 3.55
C GLN A 200 -16.97 -14.37 4.15
N THR A 201 -17.15 -15.68 4.19
CA THR A 201 -16.09 -16.62 4.58
C THR A 201 -15.10 -16.91 3.45
N GLN A 202 -15.35 -16.39 2.24
CA GLN A 202 -14.47 -16.58 1.10
C GLN A 202 -14.40 -15.31 0.24
N CYS A 203 -13.20 -14.79 -0.02
CA CYS A 203 -13.02 -13.70 -0.97
C CYS A 203 -13.00 -14.25 -2.41
N SER A 204 -13.76 -13.59 -3.28
CA SER A 204 -13.92 -13.95 -4.69
C SER A 204 -12.88 -13.29 -5.60
N ASP A 205 -12.13 -12.30 -5.10
CA ASP A 205 -11.09 -11.56 -5.82
C ASP A 205 -9.72 -11.71 -5.14
N ASP A 206 -8.64 -11.26 -5.80
CA ASP A 206 -7.36 -11.11 -5.11
C ASP A 206 -7.46 -10.02 -4.02
N ALA A 207 -7.02 -10.37 -2.82
CA ALA A 207 -7.10 -9.50 -1.66
C ALA A 207 -5.75 -9.46 -0.95
N SER A 208 -5.21 -8.26 -0.80
CA SER A 208 -3.98 -8.03 -0.07
C SER A 208 -4.17 -6.93 0.96
N ALA A 209 -3.66 -7.17 2.17
CA ALA A 209 -3.64 -6.19 3.23
C ALA A 209 -2.30 -6.16 3.96
N LEU A 210 -1.92 -4.97 4.39
CA LEU A 210 -0.81 -4.71 5.28
C LEU A 210 -1.38 -4.08 6.56
N HIS A 211 -1.25 -4.83 7.65
CA HIS A 211 -1.58 -4.37 8.98
C HIS A 211 -0.32 -3.80 9.61
N ILE A 212 -0.41 -2.58 10.12
CA ILE A 212 0.66 -1.90 10.83
C ILE A 212 0.16 -1.62 12.23
N ILE A 213 0.90 -2.08 13.22
CA ILE A 213 0.63 -1.92 14.64
C ILE A 213 1.80 -1.14 15.22
N PRO A 214 1.71 0.20 15.26
CA PRO A 214 2.70 1.02 15.94
C PRO A 214 2.76 0.65 17.42
N ASP A 215 3.96 0.47 17.95
CA ASP A 215 4.19 0.30 19.39
C ASP A 215 5.13 1.40 19.89
N GLY A 216 5.13 1.67 21.19
CA GLY A 216 5.95 2.76 21.76
C GLY A 216 7.46 2.63 21.57
N SER A 217 7.94 1.55 20.95
CA SER A 217 9.34 1.25 20.63
C SER A 217 9.62 1.04 19.13
N GLY A 218 8.61 1.20 18.26
CA GLY A 218 8.73 0.97 16.83
C GLY A 218 7.38 0.61 16.19
N CYS A 219 7.39 -0.38 15.30
CA CYS A 219 6.17 -0.90 14.72
C CYS A 219 6.30 -2.40 14.44
N HIS A 220 5.17 -3.08 14.58
CA HIS A 220 4.96 -4.41 14.04
C HIS A 220 4.13 -4.27 12.77
N PHE A 221 4.41 -5.07 11.76
CA PHE A 221 3.54 -5.16 10.60
C PHE A 221 3.40 -6.60 10.16
N THR A 222 2.20 -6.94 9.69
CA THR A 222 1.87 -8.25 9.13
C THR A 222 1.22 -8.02 7.78
N ALA A 223 1.58 -8.84 6.81
CA ALA A 223 0.95 -8.84 5.50
C ALA A 223 0.05 -10.05 5.36
N GLU A 224 -1.19 -9.82 4.96
CA GLU A 224 -2.14 -10.83 4.55
C GLU A 224 -2.12 -10.82 3.01
N THR A 225 -1.32 -11.71 2.43
CA THR A 225 -1.26 -11.92 0.98
C THR A 225 -0.97 -13.39 0.68
N GLU A 226 -1.41 -13.86 -0.48
CA GLU A 226 -1.34 -15.27 -0.86
C GLU A 226 -0.01 -15.74 -1.45
N ASP A 227 0.89 -14.83 -1.80
CA ASP A 227 2.07 -15.14 -2.60
C ASP A 227 3.32 -14.36 -2.13
N THR A 228 4.44 -14.58 -2.81
CA THR A 228 5.71 -13.84 -2.70
C THR A 228 5.62 -12.35 -3.10
N ASN A 229 4.40 -11.83 -3.24
CA ASN A 229 4.07 -10.46 -3.64
C ASN A 229 4.20 -9.43 -2.50
N PHE A 230 4.77 -9.83 -1.37
CA PHE A 230 5.17 -8.95 -0.27
C PHE A 230 6.68 -8.90 -0.15
N ARG A 231 7.27 -7.69 -0.16
CA ARG A 231 8.70 -7.50 0.10
C ARG A 231 8.98 -6.44 1.15
N VAL A 232 9.93 -6.76 2.02
CA VAL A 232 10.47 -5.85 3.03
C VAL A 232 11.89 -5.45 2.63
N TYR A 233 12.13 -4.15 2.61
CA TYR A 233 13.42 -3.52 2.37
C TYR A 233 13.92 -2.98 3.71
N ILE A 234 14.96 -3.62 4.25
CA ILE A 234 15.64 -3.23 5.51
C ILE A 234 16.96 -2.53 5.19
#